data_AF-A0A7W0P4F0-F1
#
_entry.id   AF-A0A7W0P4F0-F1
#
_cell.length_a   1.000
_cell.length_b   1.000
_cell.length_c   1.000
_cell.angle_alpha   90.00
_cell.angle_beta   90.00
_cell.angle_gamma   90.00
#
_symmetry.space_group_name_H-M   'P 1'
#
loop_
_entity.id
_entity.type
_entity.pdbx_description
1 polymer ?
#
loop_
_entity_poly.entity_id
_entity_poly.type
_entity_poly.pdbx_seq_one_letter_code
_entity_poly.pdbx_strand_id
1 'polypeptide(L)'
;MTATIDREPKDLREESGRQTDRDLALALGLVIAIGVVSLVIQFLFIPRDWPTSWDEAVYLSQVTPDMDGLFFNAWHARGITLLVAPVTWLGGSVSDVRLFLMVLSAITITLTFRLWIPVIGIAAALAAFIFS
;
A
#
# COMPACT_ATOMS: atom_id res chain seq x y z
N MET A 1 50.90 17.59 -9.45
CA MET A 1 50.55 18.78 -8.65
C MET A 1 49.08 18.64 -8.30
N THR A 2 48.79 17.82 -7.29
CA THR A 2 47.44 17.47 -6.87
C THR A 2 47.00 18.56 -5.91
N ALA A 3 46.10 19.44 -6.35
CA ALA A 3 45.50 20.42 -5.47
C ALA A 3 44.62 19.66 -4.46
N THR A 4 45.17 19.36 -3.28
CA THR A 4 44.39 18.94 -2.12
C THR A 4 43.51 20.12 -1.76
N ILE A 5 42.28 20.12 -2.24
CA ILE A 5 41.25 21.09 -1.86
C ILE A 5 40.99 20.84 -0.37
N ASP A 6 41.52 21.71 0.48
CA ASP A 6 41.26 21.72 1.92
C ASP A 6 39.82 22.21 2.12
N ARG A 7 38.88 21.25 2.15
CA ARG A 7 37.46 21.56 2.37
C ARG A 7 37.25 21.80 3.85
N GLU A 8 36.60 22.91 4.20
CA GLU A 8 36.28 23.16 5.59
C GLU A 8 35.31 22.08 6.12
N PRO A 9 35.44 21.69 7.40
CA PRO A 9 34.55 20.71 8.02
C PRO A 9 33.07 21.12 8.01
N LYS A 10 32.79 22.42 7.85
CA LYS A 10 31.42 22.94 7.67
C LYS A 10 30.84 22.53 6.31
N ASP A 11 31.61 22.65 5.23
CA ASP A 11 31.18 22.31 3.87
C ASP A 11 30.83 20.82 3.77
N LEU A 12 31.62 19.96 4.41
CA LEU A 12 31.36 18.50 4.46
C LEU A 12 30.04 18.17 5.19
N ARG A 13 29.68 18.91 6.25
CA ARG A 13 28.42 18.71 6.97
C ARG A 13 27.22 19.16 6.13
N GLU A 14 27.35 20.26 5.41
CA GLU A 14 26.29 20.75 4.52
C GLU A 14 26.08 19.84 3.30
N GLU A 15 27.15 19.30 2.72
CA GLU A 15 27.06 18.30 1.64
C GLU A 15 26.41 17.00 2.12
N SER A 16 26.81 16.50 3.29
CA SER A 16 26.24 15.29 3.90
C SER A 16 24.74 15.44 4.23
N GLY A 17 24.33 16.61 4.75
CA GLY A 17 22.92 16.92 4.99
C GLY A 17 22.09 16.91 3.71
N ARG A 18 22.58 17.59 2.66
CA ARG A 18 21.90 17.61 1.34
C ARG A 18 21.81 16.22 0.71
N GLN A 19 22.83 15.37 0.89
CA GLN A 19 22.81 14.01 0.38
C GLN A 19 21.77 13.15 1.11
N THR A 20 21.70 13.27 2.45
CA THR A 20 20.70 12.58 3.26
C THR A 20 19.28 12.99 2.87
N ASP A 21 19.02 14.28 2.69
CA ASP A 21 17.69 14.78 2.28
C ASP A 21 17.29 14.26 0.89
N ARG A 22 18.24 14.19 -0.04
CA ARG A 22 18.02 13.61 -1.38
C ARG A 22 17.72 12.13 -1.30
N ASP A 23 18.45 11.37 -0.49
CA ASP A 23 18.23 9.94 -0.33
C ASP A 23 16.86 9.63 0.28
N LEU A 24 16.42 10.43 1.26
CA LEU A 24 15.08 10.33 1.84
C LEU A 24 13.98 10.67 0.82
N ALA A 25 14.18 11.72 0.01
CA ALA A 25 13.24 12.10 -1.05
C ALA A 25 13.15 11.02 -2.15
N LEU A 26 14.29 10.44 -2.54
CA LEU A 26 14.35 9.33 -3.49
C LEU A 26 13.65 8.09 -2.93
N ALA A 27 13.92 7.72 -1.68
CA ALA A 27 13.25 6.60 -1.02
C ALA A 27 11.73 6.79 -0.97
N LEU A 28 11.27 8.00 -0.63
CA LEU A 28 9.85 8.34 -0.64
C LEU A 28 9.25 8.24 -2.04
N GLY A 29 9.93 8.82 -3.04
CA GLY A 29 9.49 8.77 -4.44
C GLY A 29 9.35 7.33 -4.94
N LEU A 30 10.31 6.45 -4.61
CA LEU A 30 10.26 5.04 -4.97
C LEU A 30 9.12 4.30 -4.25
N VAL A 31 8.91 4.52 -2.95
CA VAL A 31 7.80 3.89 -2.21
C VAL A 31 6.44 4.30 -2.76
N ILE A 32 6.28 5.58 -3.16
CA ILE A 32 5.06 6.06 -3.82
C ILE A 32 4.91 5.40 -5.20
N ALA A 33 5.97 5.38 -6.00
CA ALA A 33 5.95 4.77 -7.33
C ALA A 33 5.56 3.28 -7.26
N ILE A 34 6.09 2.53 -6.29
CA ILE A 34 5.72 1.13 -6.06
C ILE A 34 4.23 1.02 -5.73
N GLY A 35 3.72 1.80 -4.77
CA GLY A 35 2.29 1.77 -4.44
C GLY A 35 1.38 2.07 -5.63
N VAL A 36 1.75 3.04 -6.48
CA VAL A 36 1.03 3.35 -7.71
C VAL A 36 1.09 2.20 -8.71
N VAL A 37 2.27 1.61 -8.92
CA VAL A 37 2.44 0.45 -9.82
C VAL A 37 1.62 -0.74 -9.32
N SER A 38 1.64 -1.04 -8.03
CA SER A 38 0.82 -2.10 -7.44
C SER A 38 -0.67 -1.84 -7.62
N LEU A 39 -1.14 -0.60 -7.49
CA LEU A 39 -2.53 -0.25 -7.79
C LEU A 39 -2.88 -0.50 -9.27
N VAL A 40 -2.02 -0.07 -10.18
CA VAL A 40 -2.23 -0.26 -11.63
C VAL A 40 -2.25 -1.75 -11.98
N ILE A 41 -1.33 -2.55 -11.43
CA ILE A 41 -1.30 -4.00 -11.64
C ILE A 41 -2.59 -4.63 -11.11
N GLN A 42 -2.99 -4.33 -9.87
CA GLN A 42 -4.25 -4.83 -9.32
C GLN A 42 -5.45 -4.47 -10.20
N PHE A 43 -5.53 -3.22 -10.64
CA PHE A 43 -6.63 -2.74 -11.48
C PHE A 43 -6.69 -3.43 -12.85
N LEU A 44 -5.53 -3.73 -13.45
CA LEU A 44 -5.45 -4.39 -14.76
C LEU A 44 -5.69 -5.90 -14.69
N PHE A 45 -5.28 -6.55 -13.60
CA PHE A 45 -5.25 -8.02 -13.50
C PHE A 45 -6.36 -8.62 -12.64
N ILE A 46 -7.01 -7.86 -11.76
CA ILE A 46 -8.12 -8.36 -10.95
C ILE A 46 -9.42 -8.12 -11.71
N PRO A 47 -10.06 -9.17 -12.27
CA PRO A 47 -11.22 -9.00 -13.13
C PRO A 47 -12.41 -8.53 -12.28
N ARG A 48 -13.08 -7.48 -12.74
CA ARG A 48 -14.19 -6.86 -11.99
C ARG A 48 -15.48 -7.67 -12.03
N ASP A 49 -15.66 -8.41 -13.12
CA ASP A 49 -16.90 -9.13 -13.44
C ASP A 49 -16.81 -10.62 -13.13
N TRP A 50 -15.69 -11.08 -12.56
CA TRP A 50 -15.56 -12.47 -12.16
C TRP A 50 -16.48 -12.80 -10.98
N PRO A 51 -17.07 -14.02 -11.00
CA PRO A 51 -17.84 -14.52 -9.87
C PRO A 51 -17.06 -14.38 -8.56
N THR A 52 -17.79 -14.13 -7.47
CA THR A 52 -17.18 -14.01 -6.15
C THR A 52 -16.46 -15.30 -5.77
N SER A 53 -15.26 -15.16 -5.20
CA SER A 53 -14.62 -16.32 -4.56
C SER A 53 -15.44 -16.76 -3.35
N TRP A 54 -15.16 -17.96 -2.83
CA TRP A 54 -15.86 -18.47 -1.64
C TRP A 54 -15.74 -17.51 -0.44
N ASP A 55 -14.54 -17.02 -0.17
CA ASP A 55 -14.31 -16.09 0.94
C ASP A 55 -14.97 -14.74 0.71
N GLU A 56 -14.90 -14.21 -0.52
CA GLU A 56 -15.56 -12.96 -0.87
C GLU A 56 -17.07 -13.05 -0.69
N ALA A 57 -17.68 -14.16 -1.13
CA ALA A 57 -19.10 -14.43 -0.92
C ALA A 57 -19.44 -14.49 0.58
N VAL A 58 -18.65 -15.23 1.37
CA VAL A 58 -18.87 -15.35 2.82
C VAL A 58 -18.76 -14.00 3.52
N TYR A 59 -17.75 -13.19 3.20
CA TYR A 59 -17.55 -11.88 3.83
C TYR A 59 -18.62 -10.86 3.41
N LEU A 60 -18.96 -10.79 2.12
CA LEU A 60 -19.96 -9.85 1.60
C LEU A 60 -21.37 -10.19 2.09
N SER A 61 -21.73 -11.47 2.18
CA SER A 61 -23.07 -11.86 2.66
C SER A 61 -23.33 -11.43 4.10
N GLN A 62 -22.30 -11.19 4.92
CA GLN A 62 -22.49 -10.75 6.31
C GLN A 62 -22.95 -9.29 6.43
N VAL A 63 -22.70 -8.48 5.39
CA VAL A 63 -22.87 -7.01 5.45
C VAL A 63 -23.64 -6.43 4.28
N THR A 64 -24.02 -7.24 3.29
CA THR A 64 -24.87 -6.80 2.19
C THR A 64 -26.33 -6.78 2.67
N PRO A 65 -27.03 -5.63 2.56
CA PRO A 65 -28.46 -5.57 2.86
C PRO A 65 -29.25 -6.60 2.04
N ASP A 66 -30.31 -7.14 2.63
CA ASP A 66 -31.25 -8.07 1.96
C ASP A 66 -30.62 -9.38 1.45
N MET A 67 -29.42 -9.73 1.93
CA MET A 67 -28.80 -11.04 1.70
C MET A 67 -28.70 -11.84 3.01
N ASP A 68 -29.02 -13.13 2.93
CA ASP A 68 -28.78 -14.05 4.04
C ASP A 68 -27.27 -14.32 4.18
N GLY A 69 -26.76 -14.20 5.41
CA GLY A 69 -25.36 -14.47 5.71
C GLY A 69 -25.01 -15.94 5.49
N LEU A 70 -24.04 -16.21 4.62
CA LEU A 70 -23.43 -17.53 4.47
C LEU A 70 -22.73 -17.96 5.76
N PHE A 71 -22.52 -19.27 5.90
CA PHE A 71 -21.87 -19.86 7.08
C PHE A 71 -20.48 -19.26 7.33
N PHE A 72 -20.37 -18.50 8.41
CA PHE A 72 -19.12 -17.89 8.87
C PHE A 72 -18.44 -18.81 9.88
N ASN A 73 -17.32 -19.41 9.50
CA ASN A 73 -16.61 -20.38 10.33
C ASN A 73 -15.52 -19.70 11.19
N ALA A 74 -14.85 -20.49 12.04
CA ALA A 74 -13.87 -19.98 12.98
C ALA A 74 -12.54 -19.48 12.35
N TRP A 75 -12.24 -19.81 11.09
CA TRP A 75 -11.01 -19.35 10.42
C TRP A 75 -11.21 -18.03 9.64
N HIS A 76 -12.45 -17.61 9.41
CA HIS A 76 -12.75 -16.29 8.86
C HIS A 76 -12.59 -15.20 9.91
N ALA A 77 -11.83 -14.15 9.59
CA ALA A 77 -11.62 -13.00 10.46
C ALA A 77 -12.61 -11.88 10.13
N ARG A 78 -13.28 -11.30 11.13
CA ARG A 78 -14.25 -10.22 10.92
C ARG A 78 -13.66 -8.89 10.44
N GLY A 79 -12.34 -8.74 10.45
CA GLY A 79 -11.67 -7.51 10.03
C GLY A 79 -12.04 -7.11 8.60
N ILE A 80 -12.04 -8.07 7.67
CA ILE A 80 -12.41 -7.84 6.26
C ILE A 80 -13.89 -7.45 6.15
N THR A 81 -14.78 -8.14 6.87
CA THR A 81 -16.21 -7.82 6.91
C THR A 81 -16.45 -6.36 7.33
N LEU A 82 -15.79 -5.91 8.40
CA LEU A 82 -15.92 -4.54 8.89
C LEU A 82 -15.33 -3.53 7.89
N LEU A 83 -14.27 -3.90 7.19
CA LEU A 83 -13.59 -3.05 6.22
C LEU A 83 -14.46 -2.76 4.98
N VAL A 84 -15.21 -3.77 4.50
CA VAL A 84 -16.05 -3.67 3.31
C VAL A 84 -17.47 -3.17 3.61
N ALA A 85 -17.93 -3.27 4.86
CA ALA A 85 -19.28 -2.88 5.28
C ALA A 85 -19.71 -1.46 4.84
N PRO A 86 -18.88 -0.41 4.93
CA PRO A 86 -19.29 0.93 4.49
C PRO A 86 -19.64 0.97 3.00
N VAL A 87 -18.92 0.21 2.17
CA VAL A 87 -19.16 0.17 0.72
C VAL A 87 -20.47 -0.55 0.42
N THR A 88 -20.71 -1.70 1.06
CA THR A 88 -21.94 -2.49 0.85
C THR A 88 -23.18 -1.79 1.40
N TRP A 89 -23.09 -1.13 2.56
CA TRP A 89 -24.22 -0.39 3.15
C TRP A 89 -24.62 0.84 2.35
N LEU A 90 -23.69 1.44 1.61
CA LEU A 90 -23.96 2.52 0.67
C LEU A 90 -24.53 2.02 -0.68
N GLY A 91 -24.80 0.72 -0.81
CA GLY A 91 -25.32 0.10 -2.03
C GLY A 91 -24.25 -0.16 -3.08
N GLY A 92 -22.97 -0.20 -2.70
CA GLY A 92 -21.86 -0.50 -3.59
C GLY A 92 -21.90 -1.94 -4.11
N SER A 93 -21.47 -2.12 -5.35
CA SER A 93 -21.34 -3.42 -6.00
C SER A 93 -20.07 -4.17 -5.54
N VAL A 94 -19.96 -5.46 -5.88
CA VAL A 94 -18.73 -6.25 -5.71
C VAL A 94 -17.54 -5.54 -6.38
N SER A 95 -17.76 -4.96 -7.55
CA SER A 95 -16.77 -4.21 -8.31
C SER A 95 -16.29 -2.94 -7.60
N ASP A 96 -17.15 -2.32 -6.78
CA ASP A 96 -16.81 -1.15 -5.97
C ASP A 96 -16.01 -1.56 -4.73
N VAL A 97 -16.40 -2.66 -4.08
CA VAL A 97 -15.64 -3.23 -2.96
C VAL A 97 -14.22 -3.61 -3.40
N ARG A 98 -14.08 -4.29 -4.54
CA ARG A 98 -12.76 -4.64 -5.08
C ARG A 98 -11.91 -3.40 -5.34
N LEU A 99 -12.47 -2.37 -5.99
CA LEU A 99 -11.75 -1.12 -6.23
C LEU A 99 -11.34 -0.44 -4.92
N PHE A 100 -12.23 -0.38 -3.95
CA PHE A 100 -11.95 0.17 -2.62
C PHE A 100 -10.77 -0.54 -1.95
N LEU A 101 -10.75 -1.88 -1.98
CA LEU A 101 -9.67 -2.66 -1.40
C LEU A 101 -8.34 -2.52 -2.17
N MET A 102 -8.37 -2.40 -3.49
CA MET A 102 -7.16 -2.13 -4.29
C MET A 102 -6.53 -0.79 -3.92
N VAL A 103 -7.36 0.27 -3.83
CA VAL A 103 -6.91 1.60 -3.43
C VAL A 103 -6.39 1.59 -2.00
N LEU A 104 -7.12 0.95 -1.09
CA LEU A 104 -6.71 0.85 0.30
C LEU A 104 -5.40 0.08 0.46
N SER A 105 -5.22 -1.03 -0.25
CA SER A 105 -3.99 -1.81 -0.31
C SER A 105 -2.79 -0.94 -0.74
N ALA A 106 -2.94 -0.20 -1.84
CA ALA A 106 -1.91 0.71 -2.35
C ALA A 106 -1.58 1.85 -1.37
N ILE A 107 -2.57 2.38 -0.65
CA ILE A 107 -2.33 3.38 0.40
C ILE A 107 -1.59 2.76 1.57
N THR A 108 -2.02 1.58 2.04
CA THR A 108 -1.42 0.93 3.21
C THR A 108 0.03 0.52 2.96
N ILE A 109 0.38 0.01 1.77
CA ILE A 109 1.77 -0.34 1.45
C ILE A 109 2.66 0.91 1.44
N THR A 110 2.20 2.00 0.80
CA THR A 110 2.93 3.27 0.76
C THR A 110 3.09 3.86 2.16
N LEU A 111 2.03 3.90 2.97
CA LEU A 111 2.10 4.44 4.33
C LEU A 111 2.99 3.61 5.24
N THR A 112 2.88 2.28 5.17
CA THR A 112 3.70 1.36 5.96
C THR A 112 5.16 1.61 5.68
N PHE A 113 5.60 1.54 4.42
CA PHE A 113 7.01 1.68 4.10
C PHE A 113 7.52 3.11 4.19
N ARG A 114 6.66 4.12 4.06
CA ARG A 114 7.02 5.51 4.38
C ARG A 114 7.49 5.67 5.83
N LEU A 115 6.86 4.97 6.77
CA LEU A 115 7.26 5.02 8.19
C LEU A 115 8.62 4.36 8.45
N TRP A 116 9.07 3.47 7.56
CA TRP A 116 10.36 2.79 7.67
C TRP A 116 11.52 3.55 7.03
N ILE A 117 11.26 4.55 6.16
CA ILE A 117 12.30 5.34 5.50
C ILE A 117 13.30 5.96 6.50
N PRO A 118 12.91 6.57 7.63
CA PRO A 118 13.88 7.14 8.57
C PRO A 118 14.77 6.09 9.26
N VAL A 119 14.36 4.82 9.27
CA VAL A 119 15.05 3.72 9.98
C VAL A 119 16.02 2.99 9.06
N ILE A 120 15.58 2.66 7.84
CA ILE A 120 16.33 1.81 6.90
C ILE A 120 16.66 2.50 5.57
N GLY A 121 16.29 3.78 5.42
CA GLY A 121 16.57 4.59 4.24
C GLY A 121 15.95 4.00 2.98
N ILE A 122 16.75 3.95 1.91
CA ILE A 122 16.33 3.45 0.60
C ILE A 122 15.93 1.97 0.60
N ALA A 123 16.38 1.18 1.59
CA ALA A 123 15.98 -0.23 1.70
C ALA A 123 14.47 -0.39 1.95
N ALA A 124 13.78 0.65 2.44
CA ALA A 124 12.32 0.66 2.56
C ALA A 124 11.63 0.51 1.19
N ALA A 125 12.20 1.07 0.12
CA ALA A 125 11.67 0.91 -1.23
C ALA A 125 11.84 -0.53 -1.73
N LEU A 126 12.99 -1.17 -1.47
CA LEU A 126 13.19 -2.57 -1.84
C LEU A 126 12.22 -3.49 -1.09
N ALA A 127 12.03 -3.25 0.20
CA ALA A 127 11.05 -3.99 0.99
C ALA A 127 9.62 -3.78 0.46
N ALA A 128 9.24 -2.54 0.15
CA ALA A 128 7.95 -2.24 -0.47
C ALA A 128 7.74 -3.04 -1.77
N PHE A 129 8.76 -3.12 -2.63
CA PHE A 129 8.69 -3.87 -3.88
C PHE A 129 8.51 -5.38 -3.67
N ILE A 130 9.19 -5.96 -2.68
CA ILE A 130 9.12 -7.40 -2.40
C ILE A 130 7.77 -7.81 -1.80
N PHE A 131 7.18 -6.93 -0.99
CA PHE A 131 5.95 -7.22 -0.24
C PHE A 131 4.67 -6.68 -0.90
N SER A 132 4.74 -6.09 -2.09
CA SER A 132 3.60 -5.54 -2.83
C SER A 132 3.00 -6.49 -3.86
#